data_AF-A0AB36VY67-F1
#
_entry.id   AF-A0AB36VY67-F1
#
_cell.length_a   1.000
_cell.length_b   1.000
_cell.length_c   1.000
_cell.angle_alpha   90.00
_cell.angle_beta   90.00
_cell.angle_gamma   90.00
#
_symmetry.space_group_name_H-M   'P 1'
#
loop_
_entity.id
_entity.type
_entity.pdbx_description
1 polymer ?
#
loop_
_entity_poly.entity_id
_entity_poly.type
_entity_poly.pdbx_seq_one_letter_code
_entity_poly.pdbx_strand_id
1 'polypeptide(L)'
;MAFTTVTLRHEQKTVSNIDIEHESKLPPKIGNLEHVSLVDFEKIPWFLVSHGPFKVFSSDDDTSEFFKTNLAAVAVTEPHIGILSKSQDPQTYVVFFFQDMSIRCFCIDFSTLERLFTASSSFETGTVDNVFYSALRPRSDTSVFDRVLESKSSRRNQYVAPKTTPSDTTTQLSVTPLNGDQIVQAVNRMTLSGLRLRGLNPSSGSTLSKDRVVIKELYHMTRKSALFALRKFNYGFNGATGQEVRLSDVQDVVERLLQAYADVEPPA
;
A
#
# COMPACT_ATOMS: atom_id res chain seq x y z
N MET A 1 -10.54 -29.25 32.69
CA MET A 1 -11.15 -28.96 31.38
C MET A 1 -12.46 -28.25 31.62
N ALA A 2 -12.69 -27.15 30.92
CA ALA A 2 -13.91 -26.38 31.02
C ALA A 2 -14.64 -26.44 29.67
N PHE A 3 -15.96 -26.44 29.73
CA PHE A 3 -16.82 -26.36 28.55
C PHE A 3 -17.49 -24.99 28.54
N THR A 4 -17.58 -24.39 27.37
CA THR A 4 -18.36 -23.16 27.18
C THR A 4 -19.32 -23.38 26.04
N THR A 5 -20.60 -23.29 26.38
CA THR A 5 -21.69 -23.41 25.42
C THR A 5 -21.90 -22.08 24.70
N VAL A 6 -22.06 -22.18 23.39
CA VAL A 6 -22.17 -21.05 22.47
C VAL A 6 -23.37 -21.25 21.57
N THR A 7 -23.96 -20.14 21.15
CA THR A 7 -25.02 -20.09 20.14
C THR A 7 -24.49 -19.40 18.89
N LEU A 8 -24.79 -19.93 17.71
CA LEU A 8 -24.42 -19.37 16.42
C LEU A 8 -25.69 -19.03 15.63
N ARG A 9 -25.87 -17.76 15.29
CA ARG A 9 -26.91 -17.32 14.37
C ARG A 9 -26.40 -17.40 12.94
N HIS A 10 -26.98 -18.28 12.14
CA HIS A 10 -26.69 -18.41 10.71
C HIS A 10 -27.95 -18.06 9.91
N GLU A 11 -27.94 -16.90 9.25
CA GLU A 11 -29.08 -16.37 8.50
C GLU A 11 -30.36 -16.27 9.37
N GLN A 12 -31.36 -17.11 9.10
CA GLN A 12 -32.62 -17.19 9.86
C GLN A 12 -32.65 -18.34 10.88
N LYS A 13 -31.62 -19.19 10.92
CA LYS A 13 -31.53 -20.33 11.84
C LYS A 13 -30.57 -20.01 12.97
N THR A 14 -30.95 -20.38 14.19
CA THR A 14 -30.08 -20.30 15.36
C THR A 14 -29.65 -21.70 15.74
N VAL A 15 -28.34 -21.92 15.72
CA VAL A 15 -27.69 -23.17 16.10
C VAL A 15 -27.26 -23.02 17.55
N SER A 16 -27.80 -23.84 18.44
CA SER A 16 -27.54 -23.78 19.89
C SER A 16 -26.68 -24.95 20.37
N ASN A 17 -26.25 -24.95 21.64
CA ASN A 17 -25.54 -26.08 22.25
C ASN A 17 -24.19 -26.42 21.58
N ILE A 18 -23.48 -25.41 21.09
CA ILE A 18 -22.11 -25.58 20.59
C ILE A 18 -21.16 -25.53 21.79
N ASP A 19 -20.68 -26.69 22.23
CA ASP A 19 -19.81 -26.81 23.40
C ASP A 19 -18.34 -26.78 22.97
N ILE A 20 -17.62 -25.74 23.38
CA ILE A 20 -16.19 -25.59 23.12
C ILE A 20 -15.42 -26.12 24.33
N GLU A 21 -14.57 -27.11 24.11
CA GLU A 21 -13.66 -27.66 25.11
C GLU A 21 -12.37 -26.82 25.17
N HIS A 22 -12.09 -26.24 26.34
CA HIS A 22 -10.89 -25.43 26.55
C HIS A 22 -10.21 -25.72 27.89
N GLU A 23 -8.89 -25.55 27.88
CA GLU A 23 -8.05 -25.59 29.09
C GLU A 23 -7.71 -24.19 29.60
N SER A 24 -7.81 -23.18 28.72
CA SER A 24 -7.44 -21.79 28.96
C SER A 24 -8.67 -20.87 28.96
N LYS A 25 -8.59 -19.74 29.66
CA LYS A 25 -9.67 -18.75 29.71
C LYS A 25 -10.02 -18.26 28.30
N LEU A 26 -11.22 -18.60 27.83
CA LEU A 26 -11.78 -18.06 26.58
C LEU A 26 -12.01 -16.55 26.68
N PRO A 27 -12.05 -15.84 25.53
CA PRO A 27 -12.43 -14.44 25.46
C PRO A 27 -13.78 -14.20 26.16
N PRO A 28 -13.88 -13.11 26.95
CA PRO A 28 -15.15 -12.75 27.56
C PRO A 28 -16.19 -12.47 26.47
N LYS A 29 -17.42 -12.98 26.63
CA LYS A 29 -18.60 -12.75 25.76
C LYS A 29 -18.66 -13.55 24.43
N ILE A 30 -18.01 -14.70 24.35
CA ILE A 30 -18.17 -15.62 23.20
C ILE A 30 -19.57 -16.23 23.06
N GLY A 31 -20.41 -16.20 24.10
CA GLY A 31 -21.65 -16.99 24.18
C GLY A 31 -22.64 -16.85 23.01
N ASN A 32 -22.69 -15.69 22.32
CA ASN A 32 -23.49 -15.53 21.11
C ASN A 32 -22.60 -15.11 19.94
N LEU A 33 -22.66 -15.88 18.88
CA LEU A 33 -21.93 -15.69 17.64
C LEU A 33 -22.91 -15.41 16.50
N GLU A 34 -22.49 -14.57 15.57
CA GLU A 34 -23.19 -14.29 14.32
C GLU A 34 -22.33 -14.75 13.14
N HIS A 35 -22.92 -15.54 12.25
CA HIS A 35 -22.26 -15.94 11.02
C HIS A 35 -21.93 -14.73 10.15
N VAL A 36 -20.68 -14.66 9.67
CA VAL A 36 -20.22 -13.59 8.78
C VAL A 36 -20.00 -14.14 7.36
N SER A 37 -19.09 -15.10 7.22
CA SER A 37 -18.70 -15.62 5.91
C SER A 37 -17.94 -16.93 6.02
N LEU A 38 -17.84 -17.64 4.90
CA LEU A 38 -16.89 -18.73 4.71
C LEU A 38 -15.52 -18.15 4.38
N VAL A 39 -14.47 -18.67 4.99
CA VAL A 39 -13.09 -18.19 4.87
C VAL A 39 -12.13 -19.36 4.73
N ASP A 40 -10.97 -19.11 4.14
CA ASP A 40 -9.85 -20.04 4.16
C ASP A 40 -9.09 -19.87 5.48
N PHE A 41 -9.15 -20.87 6.37
CA PHE A 41 -8.59 -20.74 7.72
C PHE A 41 -7.06 -20.80 7.74
N GLU A 42 -6.40 -21.37 6.73
CA GLU A 42 -4.93 -21.40 6.66
C GLU A 42 -4.33 -20.06 6.26
N LYS A 43 -5.09 -19.25 5.51
CA LYS A 43 -4.67 -17.90 5.11
C LYS A 43 -4.79 -16.88 6.23
N ILE A 44 -5.36 -17.25 7.38
CA ILE A 44 -5.52 -16.34 8.51
C ILE A 44 -4.15 -16.14 9.17
N PRO A 45 -3.65 -14.89 9.26
CA PRO A 45 -2.36 -14.63 9.87
C PRO A 45 -2.32 -15.10 11.33
N TRP A 46 -1.33 -15.93 11.65
CA TRP A 46 -1.18 -16.53 12.99
C TRP A 46 -1.16 -15.49 14.11
N PHE A 47 -0.58 -14.31 13.88
CA PHE A 47 -0.48 -13.26 14.89
C PHE A 47 -1.83 -12.70 15.35
N LEU A 48 -2.90 -12.95 14.58
CA LEU A 48 -4.28 -12.58 14.95
C LEU A 48 -4.97 -13.63 15.81
N VAL A 49 -4.46 -14.86 15.80
CA VAL A 49 -5.04 -15.98 16.54
C VAL A 49 -4.69 -15.80 18.02
N SER A 50 -5.70 -15.52 18.84
CA SER A 50 -5.52 -15.30 20.28
C SER A 50 -5.55 -16.61 21.07
N HIS A 51 -6.50 -17.50 20.75
CA HIS A 51 -6.72 -18.75 21.47
C HIS A 51 -7.15 -19.89 20.56
N GLY A 52 -6.75 -21.12 20.91
CA GLY A 52 -7.08 -22.35 20.20
C GLY A 52 -5.84 -23.04 19.63
N PRO A 53 -6.02 -24.10 18.82
CA PRO A 53 -7.31 -24.65 18.39
C PRO A 53 -7.99 -25.51 19.47
N PHE A 54 -9.29 -25.30 19.67
CA PHE A 54 -10.14 -26.03 20.61
C PHE A 54 -11.06 -27.01 19.89
N LYS A 55 -11.42 -28.11 20.55
CA LYS A 55 -12.40 -29.07 20.02
C LYS A 55 -13.81 -28.57 20.28
N VAL A 56 -14.68 -28.80 19.31
CA VAL A 56 -16.09 -28.41 19.36
C VAL A 56 -16.94 -29.66 19.40
N PHE A 57 -17.85 -29.70 20.37
CA PHE A 57 -18.83 -30.74 20.58
C PHE A 57 -20.23 -30.16 20.49
N SER A 58 -21.20 -31.03 20.27
CA SER A 58 -22.60 -30.69 20.37
C SER A 58 -23.34 -31.89 20.91
N SER A 59 -24.26 -31.63 21.85
CA SER A 59 -25.23 -32.63 22.30
C SER A 59 -26.50 -32.63 21.43
N ASP A 60 -26.62 -31.63 20.55
CA ASP A 60 -27.78 -31.42 19.69
C ASP A 60 -27.52 -31.94 18.27
N ASP A 61 -28.50 -32.69 17.74
CA ASP A 61 -28.42 -33.35 16.43
C ASP A 61 -28.53 -32.33 15.30
N ASP A 62 -29.40 -31.32 15.44
CA ASP A 62 -29.58 -30.25 14.45
C ASP A 62 -28.28 -29.46 14.22
N THR A 63 -27.59 -29.17 15.33
CA THR A 63 -26.29 -28.49 15.33
C THR A 63 -25.20 -29.35 14.70
N SER A 64 -25.22 -30.66 14.96
CA SER A 64 -24.31 -31.61 14.34
C SER A 64 -24.54 -31.72 12.83
N GLU A 65 -25.80 -31.73 12.38
CA GLU A 65 -26.16 -31.73 10.96
C GLU A 65 -25.76 -30.42 10.28
N PHE A 66 -25.92 -29.27 10.96
CA PHE A 66 -25.50 -27.97 10.45
C PHE A 66 -24.00 -27.96 10.09
N PHE A 67 -23.11 -28.39 11.00
CA PHE A 67 -21.69 -28.42 10.69
C PHE A 67 -21.31 -29.51 9.68
N LYS A 68 -22.02 -30.64 9.66
CA LYS A 68 -21.80 -31.67 8.63
C LYS A 68 -22.10 -31.14 7.23
N THR A 69 -23.20 -30.42 7.07
CA THR A 69 -23.67 -29.90 5.79
C THR A 69 -22.90 -28.66 5.33
N ASN A 70 -22.67 -27.69 6.22
CA ASN A 70 -22.07 -26.40 5.84
C ASN A 70 -20.54 -26.39 5.93
N LEU A 71 -19.92 -27.29 6.70
CA LEU A 71 -18.48 -27.32 6.90
C LEU A 71 -17.86 -28.64 6.41
N ALA A 72 -18.26 -29.78 6.97
CA ALA A 72 -17.61 -31.05 6.66
C ALA A 72 -17.81 -31.51 5.21
N ALA A 73 -19.01 -31.34 4.65
CA ALA A 73 -19.29 -31.67 3.25
C ALA A 73 -18.51 -30.77 2.28
N VAL A 74 -18.39 -29.48 2.60
CA VAL A 74 -17.65 -28.52 1.77
C VAL A 74 -16.15 -28.74 1.90
N ALA A 75 -15.67 -29.15 3.09
CA ALA A 75 -14.27 -29.47 3.35
C ALA A 75 -13.72 -30.63 2.50
N VAL A 76 -14.60 -31.47 1.91
CA VAL A 76 -14.18 -32.50 0.95
C VAL A 76 -13.66 -31.87 -0.34
N THR A 77 -14.26 -30.76 -0.78
CA THR A 77 -13.87 -30.03 -2.00
C THR A 77 -12.83 -28.96 -1.68
N GLU A 78 -13.00 -28.26 -0.57
CA GLU A 78 -12.14 -27.16 -0.12
C GLU A 78 -11.58 -27.47 1.28
N PRO A 79 -10.42 -28.15 1.40
CA PRO A 79 -9.95 -28.69 2.68
C PRO A 79 -9.64 -27.63 3.74
N HIS A 80 -9.43 -26.38 3.32
CA HIS A 80 -9.07 -25.27 4.20
C HIS A 80 -10.25 -24.35 4.53
N ILE A 81 -11.48 -24.81 4.28
CA ILE A 81 -12.67 -23.99 4.57
C ILE A 81 -12.94 -23.88 6.06
N GLY A 82 -13.31 -22.68 6.49
CA GLY A 82 -13.75 -22.35 7.83
C GLY A 82 -14.96 -21.41 7.81
N ILE A 83 -15.76 -21.46 8.86
CA ILE A 83 -16.88 -20.57 9.10
C ILE A 83 -16.42 -19.46 10.04
N LEU A 84 -16.33 -18.23 9.53
CA LEU A 84 -16.04 -17.04 10.32
C LEU A 84 -17.32 -16.55 10.99
N SER A 85 -17.27 -16.45 12.31
CA SER A 85 -18.37 -15.97 13.14
C SER A 85 -17.90 -14.81 14.01
N LYS A 86 -18.69 -13.76 14.11
CA LYS A 86 -18.42 -12.59 14.94
C LYS A 86 -19.03 -12.79 16.32
N SER A 87 -18.28 -12.49 17.37
CA SER A 87 -18.83 -12.49 18.73
C SER A 87 -19.58 -11.19 19.05
N GLN A 88 -20.17 -11.10 20.24
CA GLN A 88 -20.76 -9.83 20.72
C GLN A 88 -19.72 -8.70 20.85
N ASP A 89 -18.46 -9.05 21.07
CA ASP A 89 -17.37 -8.07 21.09
C ASP A 89 -16.93 -7.75 19.66
N PRO A 90 -16.92 -6.47 19.24
CA PRO A 90 -16.63 -6.09 17.86
C PRO A 90 -15.24 -6.52 17.36
N GLN A 91 -14.28 -6.72 18.26
CA GLN A 91 -12.89 -7.06 17.93
C GLN A 91 -12.62 -8.57 18.00
N THR A 92 -13.56 -9.37 18.52
CA THR A 92 -13.37 -10.80 18.72
C THR A 92 -14.20 -11.61 17.73
N TYR A 93 -13.53 -12.50 17.01
CA TYR A 93 -14.12 -13.42 16.04
C TYR A 93 -13.75 -14.87 16.38
N VAL A 94 -14.55 -15.81 15.92
CA VAL A 94 -14.35 -17.25 16.09
C VAL A 94 -14.43 -17.90 14.71
N VAL A 95 -13.45 -18.73 14.39
CA VAL A 95 -13.45 -19.51 13.16
C VAL A 95 -13.64 -20.97 13.50
N PHE A 96 -14.69 -21.58 12.97
CA PHE A 96 -14.92 -23.02 13.03
C PHE A 96 -14.37 -23.68 11.78
N PHE A 97 -13.61 -24.75 11.91
CA PHE A 97 -12.99 -25.45 10.79
C PHE A 97 -12.95 -26.96 11.05
N PHE A 98 -12.84 -27.73 9.98
CA PHE A 98 -12.81 -29.19 10.05
C PHE A 98 -11.38 -29.68 9.89
N GLN A 99 -10.85 -30.38 10.91
CA GLN A 99 -9.51 -30.95 10.89
C GLN A 99 -9.47 -32.25 11.70
N ASP A 100 -8.73 -33.24 11.21
CA ASP A 100 -8.56 -34.56 11.86
C ASP A 100 -9.89 -35.26 12.20
N MET A 101 -10.85 -35.25 11.27
CA MET A 101 -12.19 -35.83 11.48
C MET A 101 -12.98 -35.21 12.64
N SER A 102 -12.62 -34.00 13.06
CA SER A 102 -13.27 -33.27 14.16
C SER A 102 -13.49 -31.81 13.78
N ILE A 103 -14.56 -31.21 14.34
CA ILE A 103 -14.77 -29.77 14.23
C ILE A 103 -13.93 -29.12 15.32
N ARG A 104 -13.15 -28.13 14.92
CA ARG A 104 -12.30 -27.34 15.80
C ARG A 104 -12.61 -25.86 15.63
N CYS A 105 -12.19 -25.06 16.58
CA CYS A 105 -12.28 -23.62 16.45
C CYS A 105 -11.06 -22.91 17.05
N PHE A 106 -10.79 -21.70 16.55
CA PHE A 106 -9.88 -20.77 17.19
C PHE A 106 -10.51 -19.37 17.24
N CYS A 107 -10.04 -18.58 18.19
CA CYS A 107 -10.48 -17.20 18.39
C CYS A 107 -9.47 -16.24 17.74
N ILE A 108 -9.99 -15.19 17.14
CA ILE A 108 -9.25 -14.08 16.54
C ILE A 108 -9.53 -12.83 17.35
N ASP A 109 -8.48 -12.10 17.72
CA ASP A 109 -8.58 -10.82 18.41
C ASP A 109 -7.91 -9.70 17.59
N PHE A 110 -8.75 -8.88 16.97
CA PHE A 110 -8.32 -7.72 16.18
C PHE A 110 -7.79 -6.56 17.04
N SER A 111 -7.98 -6.58 18.36
CA SER A 111 -7.34 -5.59 19.25
C SER A 111 -5.82 -5.64 19.17
N THR A 112 -5.26 -6.81 18.79
CA THR A 112 -3.83 -6.98 18.51
C THR A 112 -3.36 -6.07 17.37
N LEU A 113 -4.17 -5.84 16.34
CA LEU A 113 -3.84 -4.93 15.24
C LEU A 113 -3.85 -3.47 15.70
N GLU A 114 -4.81 -3.07 16.54
CA GLU A 114 -4.83 -1.72 17.10
C GLU A 114 -3.59 -1.47 17.97
N ARG A 115 -3.17 -2.47 18.76
CA ARG A 115 -1.93 -2.39 19.55
C ARG A 115 -0.70 -2.33 18.66
N LEU A 116 -0.64 -3.12 17.60
CA LEU A 116 0.46 -3.08 16.62
C LEU A 116 0.53 -1.73 15.92
N PHE A 117 -0.61 -1.16 15.51
CA PHE A 117 -0.66 0.17 14.89
C PHE A 117 -0.22 1.27 15.86
N THR A 118 -0.66 1.20 17.12
CA THR A 118 -0.26 2.12 18.18
C THR A 118 1.23 1.98 18.53
N ALA A 119 1.74 0.75 18.55
CA ALA A 119 3.15 0.48 18.76
C ALA A 119 3.99 0.99 17.59
N SER A 120 3.53 0.81 16.34
CA SER A 120 4.24 1.31 15.17
C SER A 120 4.31 2.84 15.15
N SER A 121 3.23 3.55 15.51
CA SER A 121 3.25 5.01 15.56
C SER A 121 4.11 5.56 16.72
N SER A 122 4.13 4.86 17.85
CA SER A 122 5.01 5.20 18.98
C SER A 122 6.48 4.90 18.66
N PHE A 123 6.74 3.86 17.85
CA PHE A 123 8.09 3.47 17.41
C PHE A 123 8.71 4.48 16.45
N GLU A 124 7.92 5.21 15.66
CA GLU A 124 8.42 6.32 14.81
C GLU A 124 9.02 7.49 15.61
N THR A 125 8.71 7.60 16.91
CA THR A 125 9.30 8.61 17.82
C THR A 125 10.50 8.12 18.62
N GLY A 126 10.84 6.82 18.55
CA GLY A 126 11.91 6.21 19.35
C GLY A 126 13.18 5.93 18.54
N THR A 127 14.23 6.71 18.78
CA THR A 127 15.58 6.57 18.21
C THR A 127 16.35 5.37 18.79
N VAL A 128 15.87 4.14 18.62
CA VAL A 128 16.60 2.95 19.10
C VAL A 128 16.79 1.92 17.98
N ASP A 129 18.03 1.86 17.49
CA ASP A 129 18.56 1.07 16.36
C ASP A 129 18.54 -0.47 16.51
N ASN A 130 17.72 -1.05 17.39
CA ASN A 130 17.77 -2.48 17.71
C ASN A 130 16.45 -3.22 17.46
N VAL A 131 15.95 -3.23 16.22
CA VAL A 131 14.79 -4.07 15.83
C VAL A 131 15.00 -4.76 14.48
N PHE A 132 14.65 -6.06 14.42
CA PHE A 132 14.83 -7.01 13.31
C PHE A 132 13.98 -6.73 12.05
N TYR A 133 13.25 -5.63 12.00
CA TYR A 133 12.49 -5.21 10.82
C TYR A 133 12.64 -3.69 10.67
N SER A 134 12.97 -3.23 9.46
CA SER A 134 12.92 -1.80 9.18
C SER A 134 11.45 -1.39 9.23
N ALA A 135 11.06 -0.60 10.23
CA ALA A 135 9.81 0.14 10.17
C ALA A 135 9.73 0.78 8.78
N LEU A 136 8.67 0.47 8.03
CA LEU A 136 8.38 1.20 6.79
C LEU A 136 8.44 2.67 7.17
N ARG A 137 9.34 3.42 6.53
CA ARG A 137 9.62 4.81 6.91
C ARG A 137 8.29 5.53 7.11
N PRO A 138 8.14 6.32 8.20
CA PRO A 138 7.03 7.24 8.32
C PRO A 138 6.86 7.92 6.98
N ARG A 139 5.61 8.02 6.49
CA ARG A 139 5.32 8.86 5.32
C ARG A 139 6.01 10.19 5.59
N SER A 140 7.04 10.49 4.80
CA SER A 140 7.90 11.65 4.98
C SER A 140 7.01 12.87 5.16
N ASP A 141 7.21 13.62 6.23
CA ASP A 141 6.43 14.81 6.58
C ASP A 141 6.24 15.70 5.33
N THR A 142 5.04 15.63 4.74
CA THR A 142 4.71 16.38 3.53
C THR A 142 4.28 17.79 3.84
N SER A 143 4.27 18.24 5.10
CA SER A 143 3.81 19.58 5.48
C SER A 143 4.54 20.69 4.71
N VAL A 144 5.84 20.51 4.45
CA VAL A 144 6.64 21.43 3.62
C VAL A 144 6.22 21.35 2.15
N PHE A 145 5.99 20.14 1.62
CA PHE A 145 5.54 19.94 0.25
C PHE A 145 4.12 20.48 0.02
N ASP A 146 3.20 20.28 0.97
CA ASP A 146 1.83 20.77 0.95
C ASP A 146 1.81 22.31 1.03
N ARG A 147 2.63 22.91 1.89
CA ARG A 147 2.79 24.38 1.96
C ARG A 147 3.33 24.96 0.65
N VAL A 148 4.25 24.25 -0.01
CA VAL A 148 4.77 24.65 -1.34
C VAL A 148 3.72 24.46 -2.43
N LEU A 149 2.90 23.41 -2.38
CA LEU A 149 1.80 23.20 -3.31
C LEU A 149 0.66 24.23 -3.14
N GLU A 150 0.31 24.59 -1.90
CA GLU A 150 -0.65 25.66 -1.60
C GLU A 150 -0.14 27.02 -2.05
N SER A 151 1.14 27.33 -1.81
CA SER A 151 1.75 28.57 -2.32
C SER A 151 1.80 28.64 -3.86
N LYS A 152 1.84 27.48 -4.54
CA LYS A 152 1.80 27.39 -6.01
C LYS A 152 0.38 27.43 -6.57
N SER A 153 -0.62 26.92 -5.85
CA SER A 153 -2.03 27.01 -6.27
C SER A 153 -2.54 28.46 -6.18
N SER A 154 -2.11 29.20 -5.16
CA SER A 154 -2.45 30.62 -4.96
C SER A 154 -1.91 31.55 -6.06
N ARG A 155 -0.85 31.16 -6.78
CA ARG A 155 -0.27 31.96 -7.89
C ARG A 155 -0.82 31.61 -9.28
N ARG A 156 -1.76 30.68 -9.40
CA ARG A 156 -2.46 30.43 -10.68
C ARG A 156 -3.62 31.40 -10.85
N ASN A 157 -3.33 32.56 -11.44
CA ASN A 157 -4.14 33.25 -12.46
C ASN A 157 -3.77 34.74 -12.57
N GLN A 158 -2.56 35.05 -13.03
CA GLN A 158 -2.21 36.40 -13.47
C GLN A 158 -1.12 36.37 -14.55
N TYR A 159 -1.33 35.60 -15.62
CA TYR A 159 -0.64 35.85 -16.89
C TYR A 159 -1.62 35.57 -18.02
N VAL A 160 -2.32 36.63 -18.42
CA VAL A 160 -3.03 36.69 -19.70
C VAL A 160 -1.95 36.81 -20.76
N ALA A 161 -1.69 35.73 -21.50
CA ALA A 161 -0.84 35.78 -22.68
C ALA A 161 -1.52 36.66 -23.76
N PRO A 162 -0.80 37.58 -24.43
CA PRO A 162 -1.37 38.32 -25.55
C PRO A 162 -1.55 37.38 -26.74
N LYS A 163 -2.73 37.47 -27.38
CA LYS A 163 -3.01 36.84 -28.67
C LYS A 163 -2.09 37.45 -29.73
N THR A 164 -1.22 36.64 -30.34
CA THR A 164 -0.58 36.96 -31.62
C THR A 164 -1.01 35.95 -32.67
N THR A 165 -1.64 36.48 -33.73
CA THR A 165 -1.97 35.85 -35.01
C THR A 165 -0.75 35.26 -35.72
N PRO A 166 -0.95 34.35 -36.70
CA PRO A 166 0.11 33.51 -37.24
C PRO A 166 0.90 34.28 -38.30
N SER A 167 2.21 34.24 -38.19
CA SER A 167 3.12 34.56 -39.28
C SER A 167 4.24 33.52 -39.30
N ASP A 168 4.55 33.13 -40.53
CA ASP A 168 5.39 32.02 -40.92
C ASP A 168 6.81 32.03 -40.35
N THR A 169 7.42 30.85 -40.54
CA THR A 169 8.84 30.56 -40.67
C THR A 169 9.64 30.18 -39.42
N THR A 170 10.09 28.92 -39.48
CA THR A 170 11.33 28.32 -38.98
C THR A 170 11.29 27.52 -37.67
N THR A 171 11.61 26.23 -37.84
CA THR A 171 11.97 25.23 -36.83
C THR A 171 10.86 24.76 -35.89
N GLN A 172 9.88 24.05 -36.46
CA GLN A 172 9.05 23.12 -35.71
C GLN A 172 9.94 22.01 -35.10
N LEU A 173 10.26 22.12 -33.81
CA LEU A 173 10.57 20.94 -33.01
C LEU A 173 9.27 20.11 -32.93
N SER A 174 9.21 19.07 -33.76
CA SER A 174 8.25 17.96 -33.78
C SER A 174 7.02 18.12 -32.89
N VAL A 175 5.89 18.47 -33.52
CA VAL A 175 4.52 18.55 -32.96
C VAL A 175 3.93 17.16 -32.69
N THR A 176 4.76 16.11 -32.61
CA THR A 176 4.32 14.72 -32.55
C THR A 176 4.31 14.22 -31.10
N PRO A 177 3.24 13.56 -30.63
CA PRO A 177 3.24 12.90 -29.33
C PRO A 177 4.40 11.91 -29.24
N LEU A 178 5.17 11.99 -28.15
CA LEU A 178 6.33 11.12 -27.94
C LEU A 178 5.87 9.74 -27.46
N ASN A 179 6.29 8.68 -28.15
CA ASN A 179 6.15 7.31 -27.65
C ASN A 179 7.04 7.06 -26.42
N GLY A 180 6.73 6.03 -25.62
CA GLY A 180 7.46 5.71 -24.38
C GLY A 180 8.99 5.65 -24.54
N ASP A 181 9.49 5.05 -25.62
CA ASP A 181 10.93 4.99 -25.90
C ASP A 181 11.52 6.34 -26.32
N GLN A 182 10.74 7.17 -27.03
CA GLN A 182 11.16 8.51 -27.42
C GLN A 182 11.21 9.45 -26.21
N ILE A 183 10.34 9.27 -25.22
CA ILE A 183 10.39 9.99 -23.94
C ILE A 183 11.70 9.67 -23.22
N VAL A 184 12.09 8.40 -23.15
CA VAL A 184 13.36 7.99 -22.50
C VAL A 184 14.56 8.62 -23.19
N GLN A 185 14.59 8.61 -24.53
CA GLN A 185 15.66 9.23 -25.30
C GLN A 185 15.67 10.76 -25.16
N ALA A 186 14.52 11.41 -25.17
CA ALA A 186 14.37 12.85 -24.96
C ALA A 186 14.90 13.24 -23.57
N VAL A 187 14.45 12.57 -22.50
CA VAL A 187 14.94 12.80 -21.13
C VAL A 187 16.47 12.69 -21.06
N ASN A 188 17.06 11.66 -21.69
CA ASN A 188 18.51 11.49 -21.71
C ASN A 188 19.23 12.67 -22.39
N ARG A 189 18.75 13.10 -23.56
CA ARG A 189 19.34 14.22 -24.30
C ARG A 189 19.18 15.54 -23.53
N MET A 190 18.01 15.79 -22.98
CA MET A 190 17.72 17.03 -22.25
C MET A 190 18.48 17.10 -20.93
N THR A 191 18.63 15.99 -20.21
CA THR A 191 19.41 15.96 -18.96
C THR A 191 20.89 16.25 -19.25
N LEU A 192 21.47 15.63 -20.28
CA LEU A 192 22.85 15.89 -20.68
C LEU A 192 23.04 17.33 -21.18
N SER A 193 22.08 17.85 -21.94
CA SER A 193 22.09 19.24 -22.41
C SER A 193 22.05 20.22 -21.24
N GLY A 194 21.13 20.00 -20.29
CA GLY A 194 20.96 20.87 -19.12
C GLY A 194 22.15 20.83 -18.15
N LEU A 195 22.80 19.67 -17.99
CA LEU A 195 24.06 19.56 -17.24
C LEU A 195 25.20 20.30 -17.94
N ARG A 196 25.31 20.18 -19.27
CA ARG A 196 26.32 20.90 -20.06
C ARG A 196 26.14 22.43 -19.98
N LEU A 197 24.91 22.92 -20.04
CA LEU A 197 24.61 24.36 -19.90
C LEU A 197 25.03 24.92 -18.53
N ARG A 198 25.07 24.07 -17.49
CA ARG A 198 25.55 24.39 -16.15
C ARG A 198 27.06 24.18 -15.97
N GLY A 199 27.80 23.85 -17.04
CA GLY A 199 29.23 23.54 -16.98
C GLY A 199 29.56 22.17 -16.37
N LEU A 200 28.55 21.37 -16.03
CA LEU A 200 28.69 20.05 -15.40
C LEU A 200 28.81 18.96 -16.46
N ASN A 201 30.00 18.80 -17.03
CA ASN A 201 30.22 17.83 -18.11
C ASN A 201 30.80 16.51 -17.57
N PRO A 202 30.09 15.37 -17.68
CA PRO A 202 30.60 14.07 -17.21
C PRO A 202 31.84 13.56 -17.96
N SER A 203 32.15 14.16 -19.12
CA SER A 203 33.26 13.80 -20.00
C SER A 203 34.47 14.76 -19.91
N SER A 204 34.41 15.80 -19.08
CA SER A 204 35.53 16.75 -18.97
C SER A 204 36.64 16.16 -18.11
N GLY A 205 37.79 15.88 -18.74
CA GLY A 205 38.98 15.28 -18.12
C GLY A 205 39.69 16.13 -17.07
N SER A 206 39.14 17.30 -16.71
CA SER A 206 39.71 18.25 -15.72
C SER A 206 38.97 18.30 -14.39
N THR A 207 37.89 17.53 -14.19
CA THR A 207 37.12 17.52 -12.94
C THR A 207 37.73 16.53 -11.93
N LEU A 208 37.87 16.95 -10.66
CA LEU A 208 38.33 16.07 -9.59
C LEU A 208 37.44 14.81 -9.54
N SER A 209 38.01 13.66 -9.18
CA SER A 209 37.31 12.36 -9.15
C SER A 209 35.99 12.40 -8.35
N LYS A 210 35.95 13.21 -7.29
CA LYS A 210 34.77 13.46 -6.45
C LYS A 210 33.65 14.18 -7.21
N ASP A 211 33.97 15.23 -7.95
CA ASP A 211 32.99 16.01 -8.74
C ASP A 211 32.39 15.15 -9.86
N ARG A 212 33.20 14.27 -10.45
CA ARG A 212 32.72 13.33 -11.47
C ARG A 212 31.68 12.34 -10.92
N VAL A 213 31.81 11.93 -9.65
CA VAL A 213 30.82 11.07 -8.99
C VAL A 213 29.53 11.84 -8.75
N VAL A 214 29.63 13.07 -8.24
CA VAL A 214 28.46 13.95 -8.00
C VAL A 214 27.73 14.25 -9.31
N ILE A 215 28.43 14.54 -10.41
CA ILE A 215 27.81 14.79 -11.72
C ILE A 215 27.11 13.53 -12.25
N LYS A 216 27.69 12.35 -12.06
CA LYS A 216 27.05 11.08 -12.44
C LYS A 216 25.80 10.80 -11.60
N GLU A 217 25.87 11.06 -10.31
CA GLU A 217 24.73 10.91 -9.41
C GLU A 217 23.60 11.88 -9.78
N LEU A 218 23.93 13.16 -10.00
CA LEU A 218 23.02 14.19 -10.46
C LEU A 218 22.34 13.81 -11.77
N TYR A 219 23.09 13.26 -12.73
CA TYR A 219 22.53 12.72 -13.97
C TYR A 219 21.52 11.59 -13.70
N HIS A 220 21.89 10.60 -12.89
CA HIS A 220 21.01 9.47 -12.60
C HIS A 220 19.76 9.87 -11.80
N MET A 221 19.91 10.74 -10.82
CA MET A 221 18.81 11.28 -10.01
C MET A 221 17.84 12.09 -10.85
N THR A 222 18.35 12.99 -11.70
CA THR A 222 17.53 13.78 -12.63
C THR A 222 16.80 12.88 -13.61
N ARG A 223 17.49 11.91 -14.21
CA ARG A 223 16.89 10.96 -15.16
C ARG A 223 15.78 10.14 -14.53
N LYS A 224 16.02 9.53 -13.36
CA LYS A 224 15.02 8.70 -12.66
C LYS A 224 13.80 9.54 -12.25
N SER A 225 14.05 10.74 -11.72
CA SER A 225 12.99 11.66 -11.29
C SER A 225 12.15 12.14 -12.47
N ALA A 226 12.77 12.47 -13.60
CA ALA A 226 12.08 12.89 -14.82
C ALA A 226 11.20 11.76 -15.39
N LEU A 227 11.73 10.52 -15.46
CA LEU A 227 10.95 9.37 -15.91
C LEU A 227 9.78 9.06 -14.98
N PHE A 228 9.97 9.19 -13.66
CA PHE A 228 8.88 9.02 -12.70
C PHE A 228 7.82 10.11 -12.85
N ALA A 229 8.23 11.37 -13.00
CA ALA A 229 7.32 12.49 -13.21
C ALA A 229 6.54 12.38 -14.53
N LEU A 230 7.15 11.79 -15.57
CA LEU A 230 6.52 11.57 -16.86
C LEU A 230 5.65 10.30 -16.89
N ARG A 231 5.86 9.36 -15.95
CA ARG A 231 5.04 8.13 -15.81
C ARG A 231 3.56 8.44 -15.56
N LYS A 232 3.25 9.57 -14.91
CA LYS A 232 1.87 10.03 -14.67
C LYS A 232 1.07 10.25 -15.96
N PHE A 233 1.75 10.54 -17.07
CA PHE A 233 1.10 10.71 -18.38
C PHE A 233 0.82 9.38 -19.09
N ASN A 234 1.47 8.29 -18.66
CA ASN A 234 1.21 6.92 -19.17
C ASN A 234 0.19 6.15 -18.32
N TYR A 235 -0.12 6.59 -17.10
CA TYR A 235 -1.10 5.95 -16.23
C TYR A 235 -2.44 6.67 -16.34
N GLY A 236 -3.45 5.97 -16.87
CA GLY A 236 -4.85 6.41 -16.92
C GLY A 236 -5.54 6.50 -15.55
N PHE A 237 -4.82 6.89 -14.50
CA PHE A 237 -5.36 6.95 -13.14
C PHE A 237 -6.35 8.13 -12.94
N ASN A 238 -6.33 9.12 -13.84
CA ASN A 238 -7.19 10.31 -13.78
C ASN A 238 -8.32 10.33 -14.83
N GLY A 239 -8.69 9.19 -15.43
CA GLY A 239 -9.82 9.12 -16.37
C GLY A 239 -9.66 9.89 -17.69
N ALA A 240 -8.61 10.70 -17.83
CA ALA A 240 -8.19 11.31 -19.09
C ALA A 240 -7.20 10.37 -19.79
N THR A 241 -7.71 9.44 -20.57
CA THR A 241 -6.91 8.72 -21.55
C THR A 241 -6.29 9.74 -22.53
N GLY A 242 -4.96 9.86 -22.51
CA GLY A 242 -4.22 10.47 -23.62
C GLY A 242 -3.85 11.94 -23.48
N GLN A 243 -3.29 12.37 -22.34
CA GLN A 243 -2.52 13.62 -22.38
C GLN A 243 -1.18 13.34 -23.07
N GLU A 244 -1.13 13.68 -24.36
CA GLU A 244 0.06 13.53 -25.20
C GLU A 244 1.26 14.27 -24.59
N VAL A 245 2.32 13.53 -24.28
CA VAL A 245 3.57 14.11 -23.77
C VAL A 245 4.29 14.80 -24.92
N ARG A 246 4.40 16.12 -24.83
CA ARG A 246 5.18 16.92 -25.78
C ARG A 246 6.61 17.07 -25.28
N LEU A 247 7.52 17.37 -26.21
CA LEU A 247 8.92 17.61 -25.88
C LEU A 247 9.10 18.82 -24.95
N SER A 248 8.22 19.82 -25.04
CA SER A 248 8.17 20.96 -24.11
C SER A 248 7.92 20.52 -22.66
N ASP A 249 7.07 19.52 -22.44
CA ASP A 249 6.77 19.03 -21.10
C ASP A 249 7.96 18.28 -20.49
N VAL A 250 8.69 17.54 -21.33
CA VAL A 250 9.94 16.88 -20.94
C VAL A 250 11.00 17.93 -20.57
N GLN A 251 11.11 19.00 -21.36
CA GLN A 251 12.02 20.11 -21.09
C GLN A 251 11.75 20.75 -19.74
N ASP A 252 10.50 21.17 -19.51
CA ASP A 252 10.08 21.85 -18.28
C ASP A 252 10.34 20.98 -17.03
N VAL A 253 10.07 19.67 -17.13
CA VAL A 253 10.31 18.73 -16.03
C VAL A 253 11.80 18.59 -15.74
N VAL A 254 12.62 18.39 -16.77
CA VAL A 254 14.08 18.22 -16.61
C VAL A 254 14.72 19.51 -16.09
N GLU A 255 14.31 20.68 -16.59
CA GLU A 255 14.84 21.97 -16.16
C GLU A 255 14.51 22.28 -14.69
N ARG A 256 13.27 22.03 -14.26
CA ARG A 256 12.88 22.19 -12.85
C ARG A 256 13.66 21.25 -11.93
N LEU A 257 13.91 20.02 -12.36
CA LEU A 257 14.68 19.05 -11.58
C LEU A 257 16.17 19.46 -11.50
N LEU A 258 16.76 19.91 -12.60
CA LEU A 258 18.13 20.41 -12.59
C LEU A 258 18.27 21.68 -11.76
N GLN A 259 17.28 22.57 -11.78
CA GLN A 259 17.27 23.73 -10.89
C GLN A 259 17.18 23.32 -9.42
N ALA A 260 16.35 22.33 -9.10
CA ALA A 260 16.19 21.84 -7.73
C ALA A 260 17.37 21.01 -7.21
N TYR A 261 18.19 20.41 -8.08
CA TYR A 261 19.31 19.56 -7.65
C TYR A 261 20.67 20.20 -7.84
N ALA A 262 20.85 21.06 -8.85
CA ALA A 262 22.12 21.67 -9.18
C ALA A 262 22.24 23.11 -8.67
N ASP A 263 21.13 23.85 -8.58
CA ASP A 263 21.13 25.27 -8.24
C ASP A 263 20.77 25.51 -6.75
N VAL A 264 20.79 24.46 -5.91
CA VAL A 264 20.64 24.59 -4.45
C VAL A 264 21.98 25.02 -3.87
N GLU A 265 22.04 26.28 -3.43
CA GLU A 265 23.14 26.81 -2.65
C GLU A 265 23.32 25.94 -1.40
N PRO A 266 24.53 25.43 -1.11
CA PRO A 266 24.76 24.72 0.14
C PRO A 266 24.49 25.69 1.31
N PRO A 267 23.84 25.25 2.39
CA PRO A 267 23.70 26.08 3.58
C PRO A 267 25.10 26.48 4.05
N ALA A 268 25.31 27.79 4.21
CA ALA A 268 26.50 28.38 4.80
C ALA A 268 26.71 27.93 6.25
#